data_AF-A0A1X0P7R8-F1
#
_entry.id   AF-A0A1X0P7R8-F1
#
_cell.length_a   1.000
_cell.length_b   1.000
_cell.length_c   1.000
_cell.angle_alpha   90.00
_cell.angle_beta   90.00
_cell.angle_gamma   90.00
#
_symmetry.space_group_name_H-M   'P 1'
#
loop_
_entity.id
_entity.type
_entity.pdbx_description
1 polymer ?
#
loop_
_entity_poly.entity_id
_entity_poly.type
_entity_poly.pdbx_seq_one_letter_code
_entity_poly.pdbx_strand_id
1 'polypeptide(L)'
;MEPLLVLFNESSEELNTLYRAALQKDDDGNNREARIDAFRVLHDCFTAHTNRMNSEMSACKSDIEREADDLEEEVAELEAELQMLRNTTEGRVHELNYIIVPPLALTTTTTTDSTLPLSAESEGVMEAYQTFMTHLADFTAQLSVMRAALQGLLSQSALQVVSSTSLTAWCGVTNRETWTTREKQLHAAWKTVVEKAGPAGIVTGDAILSTAQDLLTSVIQLGKRALNRVAFGIKEREVRERNLKQFETNQHRLVLWCRQQQANLAALNDPDHIQEFCALLVEYFRDMTGNYKALLETAESLLDNATVQEKILEVNETWVHLQVNTLERLQQTLYEVNEKAVLEEHVEEHTSFCLQLGSFIEEILNSLTAIRDTTSPLHQRSLALAHDCEALRELLPEHDDLCKRLLDFAGRMRIQREAYNCYRAAALSRVTYLTSSSDMAAEAGRRKEEFESCVEELQLWADEKSKTDSWRDIRDQIGNIKTLLQGEQEFTDLVNKRDELEKRNRGKKR
;
A
#
# COMPACT_ATOMS: atom_id res chain seq x y z
N MET A 1 -15.36 12.91 20.43
CA MET A 1 -14.24 13.73 19.89
C MET A 1 -14.00 15.03 20.67
N GLU A 2 -14.96 15.95 20.80
CA GLU A 2 -14.79 17.19 21.59
C GLU A 2 -14.31 17.00 23.05
N PRO A 3 -14.83 16.06 23.85
CA PRO A 3 -14.35 15.86 25.23
C PRO A 3 -12.89 15.37 25.31
N LEU A 4 -12.42 14.62 24.31
CA LEU A 4 -11.03 14.17 24.18
C LEU A 4 -10.08 15.35 23.92
N LEU A 5 -10.51 16.32 23.12
CA LEU A 5 -9.74 17.53 22.83
C LEU A 5 -9.65 18.47 24.04
N VAL A 6 -10.70 18.55 24.85
CA VAL A 6 -10.69 19.30 26.11
C VAL A 6 -9.70 18.69 27.11
N LEU A 7 -9.77 17.37 27.31
CA LEU A 7 -8.84 16.61 28.16
C LEU A 7 -7.37 16.73 27.72
N PHE A 8 -7.13 16.72 26.40
CA PHE A 8 -5.80 16.92 25.84
C PHE A 8 -5.25 18.31 26.13
N ASN A 9 -6.08 19.36 25.93
CA ASN A 9 -5.66 20.73 26.18
C ASN A 9 -5.38 21.00 27.66
N GLU A 10 -6.25 20.54 28.57
CA GLU A 10 -6.06 20.71 30.02
C GLU A 10 -4.78 20.04 30.50
N SER A 11 -4.51 18.82 30.04
CA SER A 11 -3.33 18.07 30.47
C SER A 11 -2.04 18.53 29.78
N SER A 12 -2.13 19.04 28.55
CA SER A 12 -1.00 19.69 27.86
C SER A 12 -0.61 21.01 28.52
N GLU A 13 -1.58 21.79 29.02
CA GLU A 13 -1.30 22.99 29.81
C GLU A 13 -0.59 22.63 31.13
N GLU A 14 -1.06 21.62 31.85
CA GLU A 14 -0.43 21.13 33.09
C GLU A 14 1.02 20.66 32.87
N LEU A 15 1.27 19.84 31.83
CA LEU A 15 2.62 19.41 31.45
C LEU A 15 3.53 20.58 31.08
N ASN A 16 3.01 21.59 30.39
CA ASN A 16 3.76 22.80 30.06
C ASN A 16 4.12 23.60 31.32
N THR A 17 3.22 23.69 32.30
CA THR A 17 3.52 24.38 33.56
C THR A 17 4.62 23.67 34.35
N LEU A 18 4.58 22.33 34.42
CA LEU A 18 5.59 21.52 35.09
C LEU A 18 6.95 21.59 34.36
N TYR A 19 6.94 21.58 33.03
CA TYR A 19 8.15 21.72 32.23
C TYR A 19 8.82 23.08 32.43
N ARG A 20 8.04 24.17 32.44
CA ARG A 20 8.56 25.51 32.73
C ARG A 20 9.09 25.64 34.15
N ALA A 21 8.42 25.02 35.14
CA ALA A 21 8.89 24.99 36.52
C ALA A 21 10.21 24.19 36.66
N ALA A 22 10.39 23.12 35.88
CA ALA A 22 11.64 22.35 35.83
C ALA A 22 12.79 23.15 35.18
N LEU A 23 12.51 23.93 34.13
CA LEU A 23 13.48 24.81 33.48
C LEU A 23 13.92 25.99 34.37
N GLN A 24 13.01 26.59 35.14
CA GLN A 24 13.35 27.68 36.05
C GLN A 24 14.28 27.25 37.19
N LYS A 25 14.30 25.95 37.53
CA LYS A 25 15.24 25.39 38.53
C LYS A 25 16.66 25.18 37.98
N ASP A 26 16.89 25.36 36.68
CA ASP A 26 18.20 25.19 36.03
C ASP A 26 19.13 26.41 36.24
N ASP A 27 18.57 27.57 36.62
CA ASP A 27 19.32 28.84 36.76
C ASP A 27 20.01 29.00 38.15
N ASP A 28 19.63 28.20 39.16
CA ASP A 28 20.14 28.30 40.54
C ASP A 28 21.42 27.48 40.81
N GLY A 29 22.01 26.86 39.78
CA GLY A 29 23.41 26.40 39.74
C GLY A 29 23.85 25.27 40.68
N ASN A 30 23.09 24.88 41.71
CA ASN A 30 23.64 24.06 42.80
C ASN A 30 22.81 22.86 43.27
N ASN A 31 21.76 22.44 42.54
CA ASN A 31 20.94 21.31 42.99
C ASN A 31 20.57 20.31 41.86
N ARG A 32 21.60 19.61 41.35
CA ARG A 32 21.48 18.56 40.31
C ARG A 32 20.48 17.45 40.68
N GLU A 33 20.37 17.13 41.96
CA GLU A 33 19.48 16.08 42.46
C GLU A 33 18.00 16.52 42.40
N ALA A 34 17.70 17.75 42.84
CA ALA A 34 16.36 18.34 42.68
C ALA A 34 15.93 18.49 41.21
N ARG A 35 16.89 18.62 40.28
CA ARG A 35 16.63 18.66 38.83
C ARG A 35 16.25 17.28 38.29
N ILE A 36 16.99 16.24 38.67
CA ILE A 36 16.68 14.86 38.28
C ILE A 36 15.30 14.47 38.80
N ASP A 37 14.96 14.84 40.04
CA ASP A 37 13.64 14.55 40.60
C ASP A 37 12.52 15.34 39.89
N ALA A 38 12.76 16.60 39.49
CA ALA A 38 11.79 17.37 38.71
C ALA A 38 11.52 16.74 37.32
N PHE A 39 12.57 16.25 36.64
CA PHE A 39 12.41 15.55 35.36
C PHE A 39 11.77 14.16 35.51
N ARG A 40 12.01 13.46 36.62
CA ARG A 40 11.28 12.21 36.92
C ARG A 40 9.80 12.45 37.11
N VAL A 41 9.42 13.46 37.90
CA VAL A 41 8.01 13.83 38.08
C VAL A 41 7.37 14.22 36.75
N LEU A 42 8.09 14.98 35.91
CA LEU A 42 7.60 15.34 34.57
C LEU A 42 7.39 14.09 33.68
N HIS A 43 8.34 13.15 33.70
CA HIS A 43 8.25 11.90 32.96
C HIS A 43 7.06 11.05 33.43
N ASP A 44 6.85 10.94 34.74
CA ASP A 44 5.76 10.16 35.31
C ASP A 44 4.39 10.79 34.99
N CYS A 45 4.29 12.13 35.04
CA CYS A 45 3.11 12.86 34.59
C CYS A 45 2.85 12.67 33.08
N PHE A 46 3.89 12.70 32.24
CA PHE A 46 3.76 12.47 30.80
C PHE A 46 3.31 11.05 30.48
N THR A 47 3.86 10.07 31.21
CA THR A 47 3.49 8.65 31.07
C THR A 47 2.04 8.42 31.52
N ALA A 48 1.64 9.01 32.64
CA ALA A 48 0.25 8.96 33.12
C ALA A 48 -0.73 9.62 32.14
N HIS A 49 -0.37 10.77 31.56
CA HIS A 49 -1.14 11.44 30.51
C HIS A 49 -1.32 10.56 29.27
N THR A 50 -0.22 9.97 28.78
CA THR A 50 -0.23 9.11 27.60
C THR A 50 -1.09 7.87 27.83
N ASN A 51 -0.98 7.24 29.00
CA ASN A 51 -1.80 6.09 29.36
C ASN A 51 -3.29 6.43 29.47
N ARG A 52 -3.62 7.59 30.07
CA ARG A 52 -4.99 8.08 30.14
C ARG A 52 -5.55 8.41 28.76
N MET A 53 -4.75 9.01 27.89
CA MET A 53 -5.20 9.29 26.52
C MET A 53 -5.42 8.03 25.70
N ASN A 54 -4.56 7.03 25.86
CA ASN A 54 -4.76 5.75 25.21
C ASN A 54 -6.02 5.02 25.72
N SER A 55 -6.31 5.08 27.03
CA SER A 55 -7.54 4.46 27.55
C SER A 55 -8.80 5.14 27.03
N GLU A 56 -8.85 6.47 27.03
CA GLU A 56 -10.00 7.25 26.52
C GLU A 56 -10.17 7.09 25.01
N MET A 57 -9.06 7.03 24.26
CA MET A 57 -9.08 6.78 22.82
C MET A 57 -9.57 5.35 22.51
N SER A 58 -9.19 4.36 23.34
CA SER A 58 -9.71 2.99 23.20
C SER A 58 -11.22 2.90 23.51
N ALA A 59 -11.69 3.65 24.50
CA ALA A 59 -13.11 3.73 24.83
C ALA A 59 -13.90 4.38 23.69
N CYS A 60 -13.40 5.50 23.15
CA CYS A 60 -14.02 6.17 22.01
C CYS A 60 -14.01 5.29 20.74
N LYS A 61 -12.98 4.47 20.56
CA LYS A 61 -12.92 3.49 19.45
C LYS A 61 -13.97 2.39 19.63
N SER A 62 -14.12 1.87 20.86
CA SER A 62 -15.15 0.88 21.18
C SER A 62 -16.57 1.44 21.00
N ASP A 63 -16.80 2.72 21.28
CA ASP A 63 -18.11 3.36 21.04
C ASP A 63 -18.40 3.55 19.55
N ILE A 64 -17.38 3.88 18.74
CA ILE A 64 -17.51 3.97 17.28
C ILE A 64 -17.72 2.58 16.66
N GLU A 65 -17.01 1.56 17.15
CA GLU A 65 -17.22 0.17 16.73
C GLU A 65 -18.65 -0.28 17.06
N ARG A 66 -19.17 0.06 18.25
CA ARG A 66 -20.56 -0.22 18.62
C ARG A 66 -21.58 0.53 17.78
N GLU A 67 -21.34 1.80 17.45
CA GLU A 67 -22.21 2.58 16.55
C GLU A 67 -22.19 2.03 15.11
N ALA A 68 -21.04 1.51 14.66
CA ALA A 68 -20.96 0.82 13.37
C ALA A 68 -21.76 -0.50 13.38
N ASP A 69 -21.68 -1.28 14.46
CA ASP A 69 -22.49 -2.49 14.63
C ASP A 69 -24.00 -2.17 14.67
N ASP A 70 -24.41 -1.13 15.40
CA ASP A 70 -25.80 -0.65 15.47
C ASP A 70 -26.31 -0.22 14.07
N LEU A 71 -25.46 0.44 13.26
CA LEU A 71 -25.78 0.82 11.88
C LEU A 71 -25.84 -0.37 10.91
N GLU A 72 -24.98 -1.37 11.09
CA GLU A 72 -25.05 -2.61 10.30
C GLU A 72 -26.36 -3.37 10.57
N GLU A 73 -26.84 -3.39 11.82
CA GLU A 73 -28.14 -3.96 12.19
C GLU A 73 -29.30 -3.17 11.53
N GLU A 74 -29.28 -1.84 11.59
CA GLU A 74 -30.31 -1.00 10.93
C GLU A 74 -30.33 -1.19 9.41
N VAL A 75 -29.15 -1.31 8.78
CA VAL A 75 -29.04 -1.61 7.34
C VAL A 75 -29.62 -2.99 7.03
N ALA A 76 -29.33 -4.00 7.86
CA ALA A 76 -29.90 -5.34 7.67
C ALA A 76 -31.43 -5.36 7.82
N GLU A 77 -31.99 -4.56 8.74
CA GLU A 77 -33.44 -4.38 8.89
C GLU A 77 -34.05 -3.69 7.66
N LEU A 78 -33.43 -2.62 7.16
CA LEU A 78 -33.87 -1.90 5.96
C LEU A 78 -33.78 -2.78 4.70
N GLU A 79 -32.75 -3.61 4.57
CA GLU A 79 -32.64 -4.59 3.48
C GLU A 79 -33.75 -5.65 3.56
N ALA A 80 -34.09 -6.12 4.76
CA ALA A 80 -35.20 -7.04 4.96
C ALA A 80 -36.56 -6.40 4.61
N GLU A 81 -36.77 -5.13 4.97
CA GLU A 81 -37.96 -4.37 4.61
C GLU A 81 -38.05 -4.11 3.10
N LEU A 82 -36.94 -3.74 2.46
CA LEU A 82 -36.86 -3.61 1.00
C LEU A 82 -37.15 -4.92 0.29
N GLN A 83 -36.68 -6.05 0.83
CA GLN A 83 -36.97 -7.37 0.28
C GLN A 83 -38.46 -7.73 0.42
N MET A 84 -39.10 -7.36 1.54
CA MET A 84 -40.55 -7.50 1.73
C MET A 84 -41.35 -6.61 0.77
N LEU A 85 -40.93 -5.36 0.57
CA LEU A 85 -41.53 -4.44 -0.41
C LEU A 85 -41.34 -4.93 -1.85
N ARG A 86 -40.19 -5.52 -2.16
CA ARG A 86 -39.93 -6.16 -3.45
C ARG A 86 -40.84 -7.36 -3.68
N ASN A 87 -40.98 -8.23 -2.69
CA ASN A 87 -41.88 -9.38 -2.78
C ASN A 87 -43.36 -8.96 -2.94
N THR A 88 -43.78 -7.87 -2.29
CA THR A 88 -45.16 -7.35 -2.40
C THR A 88 -45.41 -6.59 -3.71
N THR A 89 -44.41 -5.92 -4.27
CA THR A 89 -44.50 -5.26 -5.58
C THR A 89 -44.41 -6.25 -6.74
N GLU A 90 -43.52 -7.24 -6.68
CA GLU A 90 -43.46 -8.35 -7.65
C GLU A 90 -44.75 -9.20 -7.60
N GLY A 91 -45.36 -9.37 -6.41
CA GLY A 91 -46.69 -9.97 -6.26
C GLY A 91 -47.84 -9.15 -6.87
N ARG A 92 -47.72 -7.82 -6.97
CA ARG A 92 -48.71 -6.93 -7.62
C ARG A 92 -48.50 -6.72 -9.11
N VAL A 93 -47.27 -6.85 -9.62
CA VAL A 93 -46.99 -6.72 -11.06
C VAL A 93 -47.50 -7.91 -11.87
N HIS A 94 -47.79 -9.06 -11.22
CA HIS A 94 -48.48 -10.18 -11.86
C HIS A 94 -49.99 -9.99 -12.07
N GLU A 95 -50.64 -9.00 -11.44
CA GLU A 95 -52.06 -8.72 -11.68
C GLU A 95 -52.34 -7.60 -12.69
N LEU A 96 -51.34 -6.79 -13.08
CA LEU A 96 -51.54 -5.62 -13.94
C LEU A 96 -50.92 -5.71 -15.35
N ASN A 97 -50.19 -6.78 -15.69
CA ASN A 97 -49.56 -6.92 -17.00
C ASN A 97 -50.31 -7.85 -17.99
N TYR A 98 -51.58 -8.20 -17.72
CA TYR A 98 -52.41 -8.98 -18.64
C TYR A 98 -53.31 -8.15 -19.58
N ILE A 99 -53.14 -6.83 -19.67
CA ILE A 99 -53.92 -5.99 -20.60
C ILE A 99 -53.02 -5.00 -21.35
N ILE A 100 -52.09 -5.48 -22.19
CA ILE A 100 -51.67 -4.73 -23.40
C ILE A 100 -51.47 -5.74 -24.53
N VAL A 101 -52.51 -5.90 -25.35
CA VAL A 101 -52.50 -6.58 -26.64
C VAL A 101 -51.79 -5.68 -27.66
N PRO A 102 -50.78 -6.14 -28.43
CA PRO A 102 -50.29 -5.41 -29.59
C PRO A 102 -51.24 -5.59 -30.79
N PRO A 103 -51.50 -4.55 -31.60
CA PRO A 103 -52.44 -4.59 -32.71
C PRO A 103 -51.84 -5.33 -33.92
N LEU A 104 -52.54 -6.37 -34.37
CA LEU A 104 -52.29 -7.06 -35.63
C LEU A 104 -52.61 -6.15 -36.81
N ALA A 105 -51.61 -5.97 -37.67
CA ALA A 105 -51.72 -5.29 -38.95
C ALA A 105 -52.61 -6.08 -39.92
N LEU A 106 -53.64 -5.42 -40.44
CA LEU A 106 -54.41 -5.86 -41.58
C LEU A 106 -53.52 -5.93 -42.83
N THR A 107 -53.50 -7.07 -43.51
CA THR A 107 -53.40 -7.11 -44.97
C THR A 107 -54.44 -8.06 -45.52
N THR A 108 -55.31 -7.49 -46.34
CA THR A 108 -56.37 -8.13 -47.12
C THR A 108 -55.76 -8.81 -48.35
N THR A 109 -56.26 -10.00 -48.72
CA THR A 109 -56.59 -10.36 -50.11
C THR A 109 -57.31 -11.71 -50.21
N THR A 110 -58.59 -11.62 -50.57
CA THR A 110 -59.34 -12.43 -51.57
C THR A 110 -59.46 -13.96 -51.44
N THR A 111 -60.69 -14.38 -51.08
CA THR A 111 -61.57 -15.37 -51.75
C THR A 111 -60.98 -16.71 -52.20
N THR A 112 -61.49 -17.81 -51.65
CA THR A 112 -62.52 -18.66 -52.30
C THR A 112 -63.03 -19.73 -51.34
N ASP A 113 -64.29 -20.09 -51.55
CA ASP A 113 -65.09 -21.12 -50.90
C ASP A 113 -64.32 -22.38 -50.49
N SER A 114 -64.48 -22.75 -49.22
CA SER A 114 -64.61 -24.14 -48.79
C SER A 114 -65.34 -24.15 -47.45
N THR A 115 -66.64 -24.40 -47.53
CA THR A 115 -67.48 -24.84 -46.41
C THR A 115 -66.81 -26.01 -45.70
N LEU A 116 -66.44 -25.81 -44.43
CA LEU A 116 -66.17 -26.89 -43.49
C LEU A 116 -67.12 -26.80 -42.30
N PRO A 117 -67.73 -27.93 -41.90
CA PRO A 117 -68.80 -27.96 -40.91
C PRO A 117 -68.21 -27.76 -39.51
N LEU A 118 -68.80 -26.85 -38.75
CA LEU A 118 -68.79 -26.92 -37.30
C LEU A 118 -69.43 -28.26 -36.89
N SER A 119 -68.59 -29.23 -36.52
CA SER A 119 -69.00 -30.39 -35.72
C SER A 119 -68.45 -30.25 -34.32
N ALA A 120 -69.35 -30.38 -33.35
CA ALA A 120 -69.15 -30.23 -31.90
C ALA A 120 -68.29 -31.35 -31.26
N GLU A 121 -67.20 -31.77 -31.90
CA GLU A 121 -66.24 -32.77 -31.39
C GLU A 121 -64.90 -32.13 -30.91
N SER A 122 -64.79 -30.79 -30.95
CA SER A 122 -63.51 -30.09 -30.85
C SER A 122 -63.21 -29.40 -29.50
N GLU A 123 -64.12 -29.40 -28.52
CA GLU A 123 -63.83 -28.79 -27.20
C GLU A 123 -62.61 -29.45 -26.53
N GLY A 124 -62.52 -30.78 -26.57
CA GLY A 124 -61.39 -31.51 -25.99
C GLY A 124 -60.04 -31.26 -26.67
N VAL A 125 -60.03 -31.01 -27.98
CA VAL A 125 -58.80 -30.70 -28.73
C VAL A 125 -58.33 -29.27 -28.45
N MET A 126 -59.27 -28.33 -28.33
CA MET A 126 -58.96 -26.93 -28.00
C MET A 126 -58.44 -26.79 -26.57
N GLU A 127 -59.05 -27.50 -25.62
CA GLU A 127 -58.60 -27.53 -24.22
C GLU A 127 -57.22 -28.21 -24.06
N ALA A 128 -56.98 -29.29 -24.82
CA ALA A 128 -55.67 -29.95 -24.89
C ALA A 128 -54.59 -29.03 -25.47
N TYR A 129 -54.90 -28.29 -26.54
CA TYR A 129 -53.99 -27.31 -27.14
C TYR A 129 -53.68 -26.16 -26.18
N GLN A 130 -54.69 -25.60 -25.51
CA GLN A 130 -54.49 -24.53 -24.54
C GLN A 130 -53.61 -25.00 -23.38
N THR A 131 -53.88 -26.18 -22.83
CA THR A 131 -53.08 -26.78 -21.74
C THR A 131 -51.63 -27.00 -22.16
N PHE A 132 -51.41 -27.49 -23.38
CA PHE A 132 -50.08 -27.65 -23.96
C PHE A 132 -49.34 -26.31 -24.07
N MET A 133 -49.99 -25.28 -24.64
CA MET A 133 -49.38 -23.97 -24.85
C MET A 133 -49.00 -23.32 -23.52
N THR A 134 -49.82 -23.43 -22.47
CA THR A 134 -49.48 -22.92 -21.13
C THR A 134 -48.27 -23.65 -20.55
N HIS A 135 -48.24 -24.99 -20.65
CA HIS A 135 -47.09 -25.77 -20.15
C HIS A 135 -45.79 -25.47 -20.90
N LEU A 136 -45.89 -25.28 -22.21
CA LEU A 136 -44.74 -24.91 -23.03
C LEU A 136 -44.26 -23.50 -22.68
N ALA A 137 -45.17 -22.54 -22.49
CA ALA A 137 -44.84 -21.18 -22.08
C ALA A 137 -44.15 -21.15 -20.71
N ASP A 138 -44.68 -21.87 -19.73
CA ASP A 138 -44.09 -21.97 -18.38
C ASP A 138 -42.69 -22.62 -18.43
N PHE A 139 -42.55 -23.70 -19.19
CA PHE A 139 -41.27 -24.39 -19.36
C PHE A 139 -40.22 -23.51 -20.05
N THR A 140 -40.59 -22.82 -21.14
CA THR A 140 -39.70 -21.90 -21.86
C THR A 140 -39.35 -20.68 -21.03
N ALA A 141 -40.28 -20.13 -20.25
CA ALA A 141 -40.02 -19.07 -19.28
C ALA A 141 -39.00 -19.53 -18.23
N GLN A 142 -39.21 -20.70 -17.62
CA GLN A 142 -38.26 -21.26 -16.64
C GLN A 142 -36.85 -21.45 -17.24
N LEU A 143 -36.75 -22.00 -18.44
CA LEU A 143 -35.46 -22.19 -19.12
C LEU A 143 -34.80 -20.86 -19.48
N SER A 144 -35.57 -19.83 -19.87
CA SER A 144 -35.02 -18.52 -20.21
C SER A 144 -34.38 -17.83 -18.99
N VAL A 145 -35.06 -17.87 -17.84
CA VAL A 145 -34.53 -17.34 -16.57
C VAL A 145 -33.30 -18.14 -16.15
N MET A 146 -33.35 -19.48 -16.28
CA MET A 146 -32.22 -20.33 -15.93
C MET A 146 -31.01 -20.09 -16.83
N ARG A 147 -31.22 -19.87 -18.13
CA ARG A 147 -30.17 -19.47 -19.06
C ARG A 147 -29.53 -18.15 -18.65
N ALA A 148 -30.33 -17.13 -18.34
CA ALA A 148 -29.82 -15.82 -17.92
C ALA A 148 -29.00 -15.92 -16.62
N ALA A 149 -29.50 -16.67 -15.63
CA ALA A 149 -28.78 -16.90 -14.38
C ALA A 149 -27.45 -17.64 -14.59
N LEU A 150 -27.42 -18.69 -15.42
CA LEU A 150 -26.20 -19.43 -15.75
C LEU A 150 -25.19 -18.59 -16.52
N GLN A 151 -25.65 -17.73 -17.43
CA GLN A 151 -24.78 -16.77 -18.12
C GLN A 151 -24.21 -15.73 -17.15
N GLY A 152 -25.04 -15.24 -16.22
CA GLY A 152 -24.60 -14.37 -15.12
C GLY A 152 -23.49 -15.01 -14.28
N LEU A 153 -23.66 -16.26 -13.85
CA LEU A 153 -22.61 -17.01 -13.12
C LEU A 153 -21.32 -17.10 -13.92
N LEU A 154 -21.42 -17.45 -15.21
CA LEU A 154 -20.24 -17.63 -16.05
C LEU A 154 -19.49 -16.32 -16.34
N SER A 155 -20.14 -15.17 -16.18
CA SER A 155 -19.52 -13.85 -16.32
C SER A 155 -18.70 -13.41 -15.09
N GLN A 156 -18.92 -14.06 -13.94
CA GLN A 156 -18.23 -13.74 -12.70
C GLN A 156 -16.83 -14.38 -12.61
N SER A 157 -15.98 -13.81 -11.75
CA SER A 157 -14.70 -14.45 -11.39
C SER A 157 -14.96 -15.79 -10.67
N ALA A 158 -14.04 -16.74 -10.78
CA ALA A 158 -14.22 -18.07 -10.22
C ALA A 158 -14.43 -18.04 -8.68
N LEU A 159 -13.78 -17.12 -7.97
CA LEU A 159 -13.98 -16.92 -6.53
C LEU A 159 -15.38 -16.38 -6.20
N GLN A 160 -15.90 -15.41 -6.96
CA GLN A 160 -17.24 -14.84 -6.77
C GLN A 160 -18.35 -15.85 -7.06
N VAL A 161 -18.14 -16.75 -8.03
CA VAL A 161 -19.09 -17.83 -8.35
C VAL A 161 -19.32 -18.74 -7.14
N VAL A 162 -18.26 -19.06 -6.39
CA VAL A 162 -18.37 -19.90 -5.19
C VAL A 162 -19.01 -19.14 -4.02
N SER A 163 -18.87 -17.82 -3.97
CA SER A 163 -19.54 -16.97 -2.97
C SER A 163 -21.04 -16.79 -3.26
N SER A 164 -21.47 -16.95 -4.52
CA SER A 164 -22.87 -16.86 -4.95
C SER A 164 -23.66 -18.16 -4.66
N THR A 165 -23.73 -18.56 -3.39
CA THR A 165 -24.32 -19.83 -2.93
C THR A 165 -25.81 -19.95 -3.26
N SER A 166 -26.57 -18.86 -3.16
CA SER A 166 -28.00 -18.84 -3.48
C SER A 166 -28.27 -19.14 -4.96
N LEU A 167 -27.51 -18.50 -5.85
CA LEU A 167 -27.73 -18.58 -7.30
C LEU A 167 -27.19 -19.90 -7.89
N THR A 168 -26.07 -20.41 -7.35
CA THR A 168 -25.55 -21.75 -7.69
C THR A 168 -26.47 -22.87 -7.20
N ALA A 169 -27.09 -22.73 -6.02
CA ALA A 169 -28.09 -23.66 -5.49
C ALA A 169 -29.38 -23.65 -6.33
N TRP A 170 -29.89 -22.47 -6.68
CA TRP A 170 -31.09 -22.34 -7.51
C TRP A 170 -30.91 -22.96 -8.91
N CYS A 171 -29.74 -22.75 -9.53
CA CYS A 171 -29.39 -23.39 -10.81
C CYS A 171 -29.11 -24.90 -10.67
N GLY A 172 -28.93 -25.42 -9.45
CA GLY A 172 -28.55 -26.80 -9.19
C GLY A 172 -27.14 -27.16 -9.64
N VAL A 173 -26.20 -26.20 -9.65
CA VAL A 173 -24.81 -26.38 -10.12
C VAL A 173 -23.79 -26.38 -8.98
N THR A 174 -24.22 -26.64 -7.74
CA THR A 174 -23.33 -26.67 -6.56
C THR A 174 -22.40 -27.86 -6.57
N ASN A 175 -22.87 -29.03 -7.02
CA ASN A 175 -22.08 -30.23 -7.16
C ASN A 175 -22.63 -31.13 -8.28
N ARG A 176 -21.91 -32.22 -8.59
CA ARG A 176 -22.30 -33.13 -9.68
C ARG A 176 -23.64 -33.81 -9.43
N GLU A 177 -23.95 -34.16 -8.18
CA GLU A 177 -25.18 -34.89 -7.83
C GLU A 177 -26.43 -34.01 -7.97
N THR A 178 -26.37 -32.79 -7.46
CA THR A 178 -27.44 -31.79 -7.61
C THR A 178 -27.67 -31.45 -9.08
N TRP A 179 -26.60 -31.29 -9.86
CA TRP A 179 -26.73 -31.05 -11.30
C TRP A 179 -27.37 -32.24 -12.02
N THR A 180 -26.96 -33.48 -11.73
CA THR A 180 -27.58 -34.66 -12.37
C THR A 180 -29.06 -34.81 -12.00
N THR A 181 -29.45 -34.42 -10.79
CA THR A 181 -30.86 -34.39 -10.37
C THR A 181 -31.63 -33.32 -11.13
N ARG A 182 -31.03 -32.13 -11.30
CA ARG A 182 -31.62 -31.03 -12.06
C ARG A 182 -31.75 -31.35 -13.55
N GLU A 183 -30.72 -31.93 -14.17
CA GLU A 183 -30.72 -32.39 -15.56
C GLU A 183 -31.83 -33.44 -15.79
N LYS A 184 -32.00 -34.39 -14.86
CA LYS A 184 -33.13 -35.35 -14.89
C LYS A 184 -34.49 -34.67 -14.78
N GLN A 185 -34.64 -33.68 -13.89
CA GLN A 185 -35.89 -32.91 -13.74
C GLN A 185 -36.23 -32.15 -15.03
N LEU A 186 -35.25 -31.51 -15.67
CA LEU A 186 -35.44 -30.79 -16.92
C LEU A 186 -35.83 -31.72 -18.07
N HIS A 187 -35.19 -32.89 -18.18
CA HIS A 187 -35.57 -33.91 -19.17
C HIS A 187 -36.97 -34.50 -18.90
N ALA A 188 -37.34 -34.71 -17.63
CA ALA A 188 -38.68 -35.17 -17.28
C ALA A 188 -39.76 -34.14 -17.62
N ALA A 189 -39.52 -32.86 -17.30
CA ALA A 189 -40.42 -31.76 -17.65
C ALA A 189 -40.58 -31.62 -19.17
N TRP A 190 -39.48 -31.72 -19.92
CA TRP A 190 -39.52 -31.77 -21.38
C TRP A 190 -40.37 -32.93 -21.91
N LYS A 191 -40.19 -34.13 -21.34
CA LYS A 191 -40.98 -35.31 -21.72
C LYS A 191 -42.48 -35.08 -21.49
N THR A 192 -42.86 -34.45 -20.39
CA THR A 192 -44.27 -34.08 -20.12
C THR A 192 -44.81 -33.09 -21.15
N VAL A 193 -44.02 -32.11 -21.59
CA VAL A 193 -44.41 -31.17 -22.65
C VAL A 193 -44.62 -31.91 -23.98
N VAL A 194 -43.72 -32.83 -24.34
CA VAL A 194 -43.83 -33.65 -25.57
C VAL A 194 -45.02 -34.61 -25.52
N GLU A 195 -45.27 -35.26 -24.38
CA GLU A 195 -46.43 -36.15 -24.19
C GLU A 195 -47.77 -35.39 -24.35
N LYS A 196 -47.81 -34.11 -23.99
CA LYS A 196 -48.99 -33.22 -24.18
C LYS A 196 -49.12 -32.65 -25.59
N ALA A 197 -48.07 -32.67 -26.41
CA ALA A 197 -48.11 -32.18 -27.79
C ALA A 197 -48.94 -33.07 -28.72
N GLY A 198 -48.87 -34.40 -28.53
CA GLY A 198 -49.59 -35.38 -29.36
C GLY A 198 -51.12 -35.21 -29.33
N PRO A 199 -51.76 -35.15 -28.15
CA PRO A 199 -53.19 -34.86 -28.01
C PRO A 199 -53.61 -33.49 -28.57
N ALA A 200 -52.70 -32.53 -28.62
CA ALA A 200 -52.90 -31.20 -29.19
C ALA A 200 -52.73 -31.15 -30.73
N GLY A 201 -52.42 -32.28 -31.37
CA GLY A 201 -52.21 -32.37 -32.83
C GLY A 201 -50.89 -31.78 -33.32
N ILE A 202 -49.95 -31.50 -32.41
CA ILE A 202 -48.65 -30.91 -32.72
C ILE A 202 -47.65 -32.02 -32.98
N VAL A 203 -46.99 -31.96 -34.15
CA VAL A 203 -45.98 -32.94 -34.54
C VAL A 203 -44.65 -32.53 -33.92
N THR A 204 -43.83 -33.48 -33.49
CA THR A 204 -42.51 -33.27 -32.88
C THR A 204 -41.50 -32.48 -33.73
N GLY A 205 -41.82 -32.19 -34.99
CA GLY A 205 -41.03 -31.35 -35.90
C GLY A 205 -41.50 -29.89 -36.00
N ASP A 206 -42.52 -29.46 -35.26
CA ASP A 206 -42.98 -28.07 -35.29
C ASP A 206 -41.92 -27.11 -34.73
N ALA A 207 -41.79 -25.94 -35.37
CA ALA A 207 -40.78 -24.93 -35.04
C ALA A 207 -40.82 -24.49 -33.56
N ILE A 208 -42.02 -24.52 -32.97
CA ILE A 208 -42.26 -24.15 -31.57
C ILE A 208 -41.63 -25.18 -30.60
N LEU A 209 -41.71 -26.48 -30.91
CA LEU A 209 -41.07 -27.52 -30.10
C LEU A 209 -39.54 -27.53 -30.33
N SER A 210 -39.09 -27.34 -31.58
CA SER A 210 -37.67 -27.27 -31.90
C SER A 210 -36.95 -26.15 -31.13
N THR A 211 -37.53 -24.94 -31.08
CA THR A 211 -36.93 -23.80 -30.38
C THR A 211 -36.85 -24.01 -28.87
N ALA A 212 -37.87 -24.63 -28.26
CA ALA A 212 -37.85 -25.01 -26.85
C ALA A 212 -36.81 -26.10 -26.54
N GLN A 213 -36.64 -27.07 -27.45
CA GLN A 213 -35.62 -28.12 -27.34
C GLN A 213 -34.19 -27.56 -27.46
N ASP A 214 -33.97 -26.60 -28.36
CA ASP A 214 -32.69 -25.90 -28.50
C ASP A 214 -32.36 -25.10 -27.24
N LEU A 215 -33.36 -24.42 -26.65
CA LEU A 215 -33.19 -23.69 -25.40
C LEU A 215 -32.83 -24.63 -24.24
N LEU A 216 -33.49 -25.79 -24.13
CA LEU A 216 -33.15 -26.83 -23.15
C LEU A 216 -31.70 -27.31 -23.33
N THR A 217 -31.30 -27.60 -24.56
CA THR A 217 -29.94 -28.04 -24.88
C THR A 217 -28.91 -26.99 -24.49
N SER A 218 -29.19 -25.72 -24.77
CA SER A 218 -28.35 -24.59 -24.35
C SER A 218 -28.22 -24.49 -22.83
N VAL A 219 -29.32 -24.62 -22.08
CA VAL A 219 -29.30 -24.58 -20.61
C VAL A 219 -28.48 -25.74 -20.04
N ILE A 220 -28.63 -26.95 -20.58
CA ILE A 220 -27.85 -28.12 -20.14
C ILE A 220 -26.34 -27.90 -20.39
N GLN A 221 -25.96 -27.37 -21.55
CA GLN A 221 -24.57 -27.07 -21.86
C GLN A 221 -23.99 -25.97 -20.93
N LEU A 222 -24.76 -24.91 -20.69
CA LEU A 222 -24.36 -23.83 -19.77
C LEU A 222 -24.22 -24.35 -18.34
N GLY A 223 -25.12 -25.21 -17.87
CA GLY A 223 -25.05 -25.80 -16.54
C GLY A 223 -23.82 -26.67 -16.34
N LYS A 224 -23.42 -27.47 -17.35
CA LYS A 224 -22.16 -28.23 -17.32
C LYS A 224 -20.93 -27.32 -17.24
N ARG A 225 -20.92 -26.21 -17.97
CA ARG A 225 -19.82 -25.21 -17.88
C ARG A 225 -19.79 -24.53 -16.52
N ALA A 226 -20.96 -24.13 -16.00
CA ALA A 226 -21.08 -23.50 -14.69
C ALA A 226 -20.61 -24.44 -13.57
N LEU A 227 -20.99 -25.72 -13.62
CA LEU A 227 -20.51 -26.75 -12.68
C LEU A 227 -18.98 -26.86 -12.67
N ASN A 228 -18.35 -26.88 -13.85
CA ASN A 228 -16.89 -26.89 -13.95
C ASN A 228 -16.26 -25.61 -13.38
N ARG A 229 -16.90 -24.46 -13.60
CA ARG A 229 -16.46 -23.16 -13.06
C ARG A 229 -16.54 -23.12 -11.54
N VAL A 230 -17.62 -23.64 -10.95
CA VAL A 230 -17.79 -23.79 -9.49
C VAL A 230 -16.69 -24.70 -8.93
N ALA A 231 -16.46 -25.87 -9.54
CA ALA A 231 -15.41 -26.80 -9.10
C ALA A 231 -14.01 -26.17 -9.18
N PHE A 232 -13.73 -25.42 -10.24
CA PHE A 232 -12.48 -24.68 -10.38
C PHE A 232 -12.34 -23.60 -9.29
N GLY A 233 -13.40 -22.82 -9.04
CA GLY A 233 -13.39 -21.80 -7.99
C GLY A 233 -13.20 -22.37 -6.58
N ILE A 234 -13.75 -23.55 -6.30
CA ILE A 234 -13.52 -24.25 -5.01
C ILE A 234 -12.04 -24.58 -4.86
N LYS A 235 -11.44 -25.18 -5.89
CA LYS A 235 -10.00 -25.51 -5.89
C LYS A 235 -9.13 -24.26 -5.75
N GLU A 236 -9.49 -23.18 -6.45
CA GLU A 236 -8.78 -21.91 -6.36
C GLU A 236 -8.87 -21.31 -4.95
N ARG A 237 -10.06 -21.35 -4.33
CA ARG A 237 -10.26 -20.94 -2.92
C ARG A 237 -9.39 -21.75 -1.97
N GLU A 238 -9.34 -23.07 -2.13
CA GLU A 238 -8.48 -23.94 -1.29
C GLU A 238 -6.99 -23.65 -1.47
N VAL A 239 -6.54 -23.38 -2.69
CA VAL A 239 -5.15 -22.97 -2.97
C VAL A 239 -4.86 -21.63 -2.31
N ARG A 240 -5.78 -20.67 -2.47
CA ARG A 240 -5.67 -19.34 -1.89
C ARG A 240 -5.60 -19.38 -0.36
N GLU A 241 -6.43 -20.20 0.29
CA GLU A 241 -6.40 -20.38 1.74
C GLU A 241 -5.10 -21.04 2.22
N ARG A 242 -4.57 -22.03 1.47
CA ARG A 242 -3.26 -22.62 1.75
C ARG A 242 -2.13 -21.61 1.62
N ASN A 243 -2.14 -20.81 0.56
CA ASN A 243 -1.15 -19.75 0.35
C ASN A 243 -1.23 -18.69 1.44
N LEU A 244 -2.44 -18.32 1.87
CA LEU A 244 -2.64 -17.37 2.98
C LEU A 244 -2.03 -17.90 4.27
N LYS A 245 -2.33 -19.15 4.68
CA LYS A 245 -1.74 -19.75 5.90
C LYS A 245 -0.22 -19.84 5.83
N GLN A 246 0.32 -20.18 4.66
CA GLN A 246 1.77 -20.22 4.43
C GLN A 246 2.40 -18.84 4.53
N PHE A 247 1.77 -17.83 3.91
CA PHE A 247 2.18 -16.44 4.00
C PHE A 247 2.21 -15.99 5.46
N GLU A 248 1.12 -16.19 6.22
CA GLU A 248 1.04 -15.77 7.63
C GLU A 248 2.10 -16.45 8.49
N THR A 249 2.36 -17.74 8.27
CA THR A 249 3.40 -18.48 8.99
C THR A 249 4.79 -17.91 8.69
N ASN A 250 5.09 -17.66 7.42
CA ASN A 250 6.39 -17.14 6.99
C ASN A 250 6.61 -15.70 7.45
N GLN A 251 5.58 -14.87 7.34
CA GLN A 251 5.53 -13.49 7.82
C GLN A 251 5.84 -13.45 9.32
N HIS A 252 5.11 -14.22 10.12
CA HIS A 252 5.29 -14.25 11.57
C HIS A 252 6.70 -14.71 11.96
N ARG A 253 7.22 -15.76 11.31
CA ARG A 253 8.59 -16.25 11.54
C ARG A 253 9.64 -15.19 11.23
N LEU A 254 9.47 -14.45 10.13
CA LEU A 254 10.40 -13.40 9.74
C LEU A 254 10.36 -12.23 10.72
N VAL A 255 9.17 -11.75 11.10
CA VAL A 255 9.01 -10.70 12.13
C VAL A 255 9.65 -11.10 13.44
N LEU A 256 9.36 -12.32 13.92
CA LEU A 256 9.89 -12.81 15.19
C LEU A 256 11.42 -12.90 15.15
N TRP A 257 11.98 -13.41 14.04
CA TRP A 257 13.43 -13.44 13.85
C TRP A 257 14.01 -12.02 13.86
N CYS A 258 13.41 -11.07 13.14
CA CYS A 258 13.87 -9.68 13.12
C CYS A 258 13.89 -9.06 14.52
N ARG A 259 12.79 -9.19 15.26
CA ARG A 259 12.67 -8.68 16.64
C ARG A 259 13.67 -9.33 17.58
N GLN A 260 13.89 -10.64 17.45
CA GLN A 260 14.89 -11.36 18.25
C GLN A 260 16.30 -10.83 17.98
N GLN A 261 16.67 -10.59 16.72
CA GLN A 261 17.98 -10.04 16.39
C GLN A 261 18.15 -8.60 16.89
N GLN A 262 17.10 -7.78 16.82
CA GLN A 262 17.11 -6.44 17.41
C GLN A 262 17.31 -6.48 18.93
N ALA A 263 16.61 -7.38 19.63
CA ALA A 263 16.76 -7.55 21.07
C ALA A 263 18.16 -8.06 21.44
N ASN A 264 18.69 -9.02 20.68
CA ASN A 264 20.06 -9.50 20.87
C ASN A 264 21.09 -8.37 20.68
N LEU A 265 20.95 -7.59 19.61
CA LEU A 265 21.82 -6.44 19.34
C LEU A 265 21.79 -5.41 20.46
N ALA A 266 20.60 -5.12 20.99
CA ALA A 266 20.40 -4.16 22.08
C ALA A 266 21.01 -4.65 23.42
N ALA A 267 21.07 -5.96 23.63
CA ALA A 267 21.64 -6.55 24.85
C ALA A 267 23.18 -6.55 24.87
N LEU A 268 23.84 -6.39 23.72
CA LEU A 268 25.29 -6.36 23.61
C LEU A 268 25.84 -4.98 24.01
N ASN A 269 26.80 -4.98 24.93
CA ASN A 269 27.48 -3.76 25.42
C ASN A 269 28.98 -3.73 25.11
N ASP A 270 29.58 -4.89 24.85
CA ASP A 270 31.00 -5.02 24.56
C ASP A 270 31.25 -4.72 23.07
N PRO A 271 32.13 -3.75 22.74
CA PRO A 271 32.44 -3.40 21.36
C PRO A 271 32.83 -4.57 20.46
N ASP A 272 33.63 -5.51 20.96
CA ASP A 272 34.12 -6.64 20.16
C ASP A 272 32.97 -7.60 19.80
N HIS A 273 32.10 -7.90 20.78
CA HIS A 273 30.91 -8.72 20.55
C HIS A 273 29.90 -8.05 19.63
N ILE A 274 29.75 -6.71 19.69
CA ILE A 274 28.87 -5.97 18.78
C ILE A 274 29.40 -6.08 17.34
N GLN A 275 30.70 -5.91 17.12
CA GLN A 275 31.30 -6.03 15.79
C GLN A 275 31.13 -7.44 15.21
N GLU A 276 31.42 -8.47 16.00
CA GLU A 276 31.26 -9.87 15.57
C GLU A 276 29.80 -10.18 15.23
N PHE A 277 28.86 -9.77 16.10
CA PHE A 277 27.44 -9.99 15.88
C PHE A 277 26.91 -9.25 14.64
N CYS A 278 27.33 -8.00 14.43
CA CYS A 278 26.98 -7.24 13.23
C CYS A 278 27.55 -7.88 11.95
N ALA A 279 28.77 -8.41 11.99
CA ALA A 279 29.36 -9.12 10.86
C ALA A 279 28.55 -10.40 10.52
N LEU A 280 28.16 -11.18 11.52
CA LEU A 280 27.29 -12.35 11.34
C LEU A 280 25.91 -11.95 10.80
N LEU A 281 25.31 -10.85 11.28
CA LEU A 281 24.04 -10.36 10.76
C LEU A 281 24.09 -9.97 9.29
N VAL A 282 25.20 -9.39 8.82
CA VAL A 282 25.38 -9.07 7.39
C VAL A 282 25.34 -10.33 6.53
N GLU A 283 25.94 -11.43 6.99
CA GLU A 283 25.84 -12.72 6.29
C GLU A 283 24.40 -13.25 6.29
N TYR A 284 23.70 -13.17 7.43
CA TYR A 284 22.31 -13.58 7.53
C TYR A 284 21.37 -12.71 6.69
N PHE A 285 21.63 -11.41 6.52
CA PHE A 285 20.81 -10.55 5.68
C PHE A 285 20.77 -11.02 4.23
N ARG A 286 21.89 -11.52 3.70
CA ARG A 286 21.94 -12.08 2.33
C ARG A 286 20.95 -13.23 2.18
N ASP A 287 20.96 -14.17 3.10
CA ASP A 287 20.13 -15.38 3.03
C ASP A 287 18.65 -15.04 3.34
N MET A 288 18.42 -14.16 4.32
CA MET A 288 17.07 -13.73 4.72
C MET A 288 16.41 -12.79 3.71
N THR A 289 17.19 -12.08 2.87
CA THR A 289 16.65 -11.32 1.73
C THR A 289 15.93 -12.24 0.75
N GLY A 290 16.42 -13.46 0.53
CA GLY A 290 15.74 -14.46 -0.30
C GLY A 290 14.40 -14.87 0.29
N ASN A 291 14.34 -15.10 1.60
CA ASN A 291 13.11 -15.45 2.30
C ASN A 291 12.09 -14.31 2.28
N TYR A 292 12.56 -13.07 2.48
CA TYR A 292 11.74 -11.87 2.38
C TYR A 292 11.17 -11.68 0.98
N LYS A 293 11.99 -11.87 -0.07
CA LYS A 293 11.52 -11.81 -1.46
C LYS A 293 10.46 -12.87 -1.77
N ALA A 294 10.68 -14.12 -1.37
CA ALA A 294 9.71 -15.20 -1.56
C ALA A 294 8.38 -14.93 -0.82
N LEU A 295 8.43 -14.26 0.34
CA LEU A 295 7.24 -13.81 1.05
C LEU A 295 6.46 -12.78 0.22
N LEU A 296 7.13 -11.78 -0.34
CA LEU A 296 6.51 -10.75 -1.20
C LEU A 296 5.90 -11.34 -2.47
N GLU A 297 6.60 -12.25 -3.15
CA GLU A 297 6.10 -12.96 -4.34
C GLU A 297 4.83 -13.77 -4.03
N THR A 298 4.76 -14.39 -2.84
CA THR A 298 3.56 -15.10 -2.39
C THR A 298 2.40 -14.14 -2.11
N ALA A 299 2.71 -12.98 -1.53
CA ALA A 299 1.74 -11.99 -1.10
C ALA A 299 1.08 -11.25 -2.29
N GLU A 300 1.76 -11.12 -3.42
CA GLU A 300 1.25 -10.46 -4.63
C GLU A 300 -0.13 -10.98 -5.07
N SER A 301 -0.31 -12.31 -5.03
CA SER A 301 -1.60 -12.95 -5.37
C SER A 301 -2.71 -12.75 -4.33
N LEU A 302 -2.38 -12.18 -3.17
CA LEU A 302 -3.24 -12.03 -1.99
C LEU A 302 -3.47 -10.54 -1.60
N LEU A 303 -3.00 -9.59 -2.42
CA LEU A 303 -3.01 -8.16 -2.09
C LEU A 303 -4.42 -7.55 -1.96
N ASP A 304 -5.45 -8.19 -2.50
CA ASP A 304 -6.86 -7.82 -2.29
C ASP A 304 -7.33 -8.01 -0.83
N ASN A 305 -6.55 -8.69 0.01
CA ASN A 305 -6.84 -8.84 1.43
C ASN A 305 -6.11 -7.76 2.27
N ALA A 306 -6.87 -6.90 2.94
CA ALA A 306 -6.34 -5.83 3.78
C ALA A 306 -5.42 -6.32 4.91
N THR A 307 -5.72 -7.46 5.53
CA THR A 307 -4.88 -8.07 6.57
C THR A 307 -3.52 -8.50 6.03
N VAL A 308 -3.47 -8.96 4.77
CA VAL A 308 -2.20 -9.31 4.11
C VAL A 308 -1.37 -8.06 3.90
N GLN A 309 -1.98 -6.95 3.46
CA GLN A 309 -1.28 -5.67 3.28
C GLN A 309 -0.67 -5.16 4.60
N GLU A 310 -1.43 -5.16 5.69
CA GLU A 310 -0.94 -4.77 7.02
C GLU A 310 0.24 -5.64 7.47
N LYS A 311 0.13 -6.95 7.27
CA LYS A 311 1.19 -7.91 7.61
C LYS A 311 2.46 -7.75 6.77
N ILE A 312 2.34 -7.36 5.51
CA ILE A 312 3.50 -6.99 4.66
C ILE A 312 4.16 -5.73 5.21
N LEU A 313 3.37 -4.72 5.58
CA LEU A 313 3.91 -3.48 6.15
C LEU A 313 4.69 -3.76 7.45
N GLU A 314 4.15 -4.58 8.35
CA GLU A 314 4.83 -4.98 9.59
C GLU A 314 6.18 -5.67 9.31
N VAL A 315 6.23 -6.59 8.33
CA VAL A 315 7.50 -7.23 7.95
C VAL A 315 8.46 -6.22 7.36
N ASN A 316 8.00 -5.36 6.45
CA ASN A 316 8.85 -4.35 5.82
C ASN A 316 9.46 -3.42 6.87
N GLU A 317 8.64 -2.95 7.80
CA GLU A 317 9.05 -2.12 8.92
C GLU A 317 10.10 -2.82 9.77
N THR A 318 9.80 -4.02 10.28
CA THR A 318 10.73 -4.74 11.15
C THR A 318 12.03 -5.15 10.46
N TRP A 319 11.97 -5.50 9.17
CA TRP A 319 13.14 -5.84 8.35
C TRP A 319 14.05 -4.64 8.11
N VAL A 320 13.50 -3.48 7.74
CA VAL A 320 14.26 -2.25 7.52
C VAL A 320 14.83 -1.73 8.85
N HIS A 321 14.03 -1.74 9.92
CA HIS A 321 14.49 -1.32 11.25
C HIS A 321 15.66 -2.17 11.75
N LEU A 322 15.64 -3.49 11.53
CA LEU A 322 16.77 -4.33 11.92
C LEU A 322 18.05 -3.88 11.21
N GLN A 323 18.02 -3.67 9.89
CA GLN A 323 19.19 -3.22 9.13
C GLN A 323 19.69 -1.84 9.58
N VAL A 324 18.77 -0.90 9.80
CA VAL A 324 19.12 0.44 10.29
C VAL A 324 19.75 0.35 11.68
N ASN A 325 19.12 -0.37 12.63
CA ASN A 325 19.64 -0.53 13.99
C ASN A 325 21.01 -1.22 14.00
N THR A 326 21.23 -2.23 13.16
CA THR A 326 22.54 -2.89 13.02
C THR A 326 23.61 -1.90 12.59
N LEU A 327 23.32 -1.06 11.60
CA LEU A 327 24.26 -0.03 11.15
C LEU A 327 24.48 1.06 12.20
N GLU A 328 23.42 1.56 12.86
CA GLU A 328 23.53 2.55 13.95
C GLU A 328 24.40 2.02 15.08
N ARG A 329 24.14 0.79 15.52
CA ARG A 329 24.86 0.19 16.63
C ARG A 329 26.33 -0.03 16.29
N LEU A 330 26.63 -0.53 15.09
CA LEU A 330 28.00 -0.71 14.63
C LEU A 330 28.74 0.63 14.54
N GLN A 331 28.11 1.67 13.99
CA GLN A 331 28.72 3.00 13.92
C GLN A 331 28.96 3.59 15.31
N GLN A 332 27.98 3.49 16.19
CA GLN A 332 28.11 3.95 17.57
C GLN A 332 29.32 3.30 18.24
N THR A 333 29.45 1.98 18.10
CA THR A 333 30.58 1.22 18.66
C THR A 333 31.93 1.57 18.03
N LEU A 334 31.99 1.83 16.72
CA LEU A 334 33.24 2.18 16.03
C LEU A 334 33.69 3.63 16.29
N TYR A 335 32.75 4.55 16.55
CA TYR A 335 33.04 5.99 16.63
C TYR A 335 32.97 6.58 18.04
N GLU A 336 32.30 5.93 18.98
CA GLU A 336 32.21 6.37 20.39
C GLU A 336 33.27 5.70 21.28
N VAL A 337 34.53 5.68 20.85
CA VAL A 337 35.64 5.24 21.72
C VAL A 337 35.95 6.29 22.81
N ASN A 338 35.45 7.52 22.67
CA ASN A 338 35.56 8.55 23.70
C ASN A 338 34.33 9.48 23.73
N GLU A 339 33.59 9.47 24.85
CA GLU A 339 32.31 10.16 25.08
C GLU A 339 32.34 11.70 24.93
N LYS A 340 33.55 12.28 24.72
CA LYS A 340 33.80 13.73 24.80
C LYS A 340 34.31 14.35 23.49
N ALA A 341 34.70 13.57 22.49
CA ALA A 341 35.25 14.12 21.26
C ALA A 341 35.07 13.19 20.06
N VAL A 342 34.68 13.77 18.93
CA VAL A 342 34.64 13.12 17.63
C VAL A 342 36.08 12.83 17.19
N LEU A 343 36.42 11.56 16.95
CA LEU A 343 37.78 11.14 16.59
C LEU A 343 38.33 11.93 15.40
N GLU A 344 37.47 12.26 14.43
CA GLU A 344 37.81 13.06 13.27
C GLU A 344 38.26 14.49 13.61
N GLU A 345 37.64 15.14 14.62
CA GLU A 345 38.01 16.49 15.05
C GLU A 345 39.37 16.50 15.76
N HIS A 346 39.62 15.51 16.63
CA HIS A 346 40.93 15.35 17.28
C HIS A 346 42.04 15.05 16.28
N VAL A 347 41.76 14.19 15.30
CA VAL A 347 42.72 13.89 14.22
C VAL A 347 43.00 15.15 13.41
N GLU A 348 41.98 15.93 13.04
CA GLU A 348 42.18 17.17 12.26
C GLU A 348 43.01 18.22 13.03
N GLU A 349 42.72 18.43 14.32
CA GLU A 349 43.42 19.40 15.16
C GLU A 349 44.89 19.02 15.41
N HIS A 350 45.17 17.77 15.81
CA HIS A 350 46.54 17.36 16.15
C HIS A 350 47.41 17.08 14.93
N THR A 351 46.81 16.61 13.84
CA THR A 351 47.55 16.20 12.64
C THR A 351 47.89 17.40 11.75
N SER A 352 47.03 18.42 11.72
CA SER A 352 47.33 19.68 11.03
C SER A 352 48.51 20.42 11.65
N PHE A 353 48.66 20.37 12.98
CA PHE A 353 49.84 20.91 13.69
C PHE A 353 51.13 20.18 13.29
N CYS A 354 51.10 18.85 13.22
CA CYS A 354 52.28 18.06 12.84
C CYS A 354 52.78 18.37 11.42
N LEU A 355 51.88 18.65 10.48
CA LEU A 355 52.25 19.04 9.11
C LEU A 355 52.91 20.43 9.02
N GLN A 356 52.74 21.28 10.04
CA GLN A 356 53.41 22.59 10.13
C GLN A 356 54.81 22.50 10.75
N LEU A 357 55.14 21.36 11.36
CA LEU A 357 56.42 21.14 12.04
C LEU A 357 57.61 21.18 11.07
N GLY A 358 57.41 20.72 9.83
CA GLY A 358 58.42 20.76 8.77
C GLY A 358 58.85 22.18 8.42
N SER A 359 57.90 23.06 8.11
CA SER A 359 58.18 24.47 7.83
C SER A 359 58.80 25.19 9.02
N PHE A 360 58.37 24.87 10.24
CA PHE A 360 58.93 25.44 11.46
C PHE A 360 60.39 25.02 11.69
N ILE A 361 60.71 23.74 11.47
CA ILE A 361 62.08 23.22 11.57
C ILE A 361 62.98 23.84 10.48
N GLU A 362 62.47 24.03 9.26
CA GLU A 362 63.20 24.73 8.20
C GLU A 362 63.47 26.21 8.56
N GLU A 363 62.50 26.92 9.12
CA GLU A 363 62.67 28.30 9.59
C GLU A 363 63.70 28.41 10.72
N ILE A 364 63.70 27.45 11.65
CA ILE A 364 64.72 27.37 12.72
C ILE A 364 66.10 27.11 12.13
N LEU A 365 66.24 26.13 11.22
CA LEU A 365 67.52 25.82 10.57
C LEU A 365 68.06 27.03 9.80
N ASN A 366 67.20 27.74 9.07
CA ASN A 366 67.56 28.97 8.36
C ASN A 366 67.99 30.09 9.32
N SER A 367 67.36 30.19 10.49
CA SER A 367 67.70 31.18 11.52
C SER A 367 69.00 30.84 12.25
N LEU A 368 69.27 29.56 12.50
CA LEU A 368 70.49 29.09 13.16
C LEU A 368 71.71 29.18 12.24
N THR A 369 71.54 28.93 10.94
CA THR A 369 72.61 29.08 9.92
C THR A 369 72.96 30.55 9.63
N ALA A 370 72.07 31.49 9.94
CA ALA A 370 72.33 32.92 9.82
C ALA A 370 73.27 33.47 10.93
N ILE A 371 73.49 32.72 12.01
CA ILE A 371 74.35 33.14 13.14
C ILE A 371 75.83 32.95 12.76
N ARG A 372 76.49 34.06 12.38
CA ARG A 372 77.89 34.06 11.89
C ARG A 372 78.96 34.27 12.98
N ASP A 373 78.58 34.47 14.23
CA ASP A 373 79.54 34.72 15.31
C ASP A 373 80.08 33.42 15.89
N THR A 374 81.24 32.99 15.36
CA THR A 374 81.94 31.76 15.76
C THR A 374 82.69 31.89 17.09
N THR A 375 82.72 33.07 17.70
CA THR A 375 83.46 33.33 18.96
C THR A 375 82.58 33.23 20.21
N SER A 376 81.26 33.18 20.03
CA SER A 376 80.30 33.09 21.13
C SER A 376 80.13 31.65 21.64
N PRO A 377 80.05 31.42 22.96
CA PRO A 377 79.69 30.10 23.52
C PRO A 377 78.29 29.64 23.10
N LEU A 378 77.46 30.53 22.56
CA LEU A 378 76.16 30.21 21.97
C LEU A 378 76.29 29.50 20.61
N HIS A 379 77.42 29.66 19.91
CA HIS A 379 77.67 29.03 18.61
C HIS A 379 77.67 27.50 18.69
N GLN A 380 78.27 26.95 19.75
CA GLN A 380 78.30 25.50 19.97
C GLN A 380 76.92 24.94 20.30
N ARG A 381 76.09 25.72 21.02
CA ARG A 381 74.68 25.36 21.30
C ARG A 381 73.80 25.45 20.06
N SER A 382 74.00 26.46 19.21
CA SER A 382 73.27 26.58 17.94
C SER A 382 73.64 25.47 16.95
N LEU A 383 74.90 25.02 16.94
CA LEU A 383 75.33 23.87 16.14
C LEU A 383 74.70 22.55 16.63
N ALA A 384 74.67 22.33 17.95
CA ALA A 384 73.99 21.16 18.52
C ALA A 384 72.49 21.16 18.19
N LEU A 385 71.82 22.31 18.35
CA LEU A 385 70.40 22.45 18.02
C LEU A 385 70.14 22.29 16.51
N ALA A 386 71.03 22.78 15.65
CA ALA A 386 70.92 22.56 14.20
C ALA A 386 71.04 21.08 13.85
N HIS A 387 71.95 20.34 14.49
CA HIS A 387 72.07 18.90 14.31
C HIS A 387 70.80 18.15 14.79
N ASP A 388 70.23 18.55 15.94
CA ASP A 388 68.99 17.97 16.44
C ASP A 388 67.81 18.25 15.50
N CYS A 389 67.74 19.46 14.94
CA CYS A 389 66.75 19.85 13.93
C CYS A 389 66.93 19.08 12.61
N GLU A 390 68.17 18.82 12.17
CA GLU A 390 68.44 17.98 11.00
C GLU A 390 68.01 16.53 11.23
N ALA A 391 68.28 15.96 12.41
CA ALA A 391 67.82 14.62 12.77
C ALA A 391 66.28 14.52 12.84
N LEU A 392 65.60 15.55 13.35
CA LEU A 392 64.14 15.65 13.31
C LEU A 392 63.61 15.78 11.88
N ARG A 393 64.31 16.50 11.01
CA ARG A 393 63.96 16.64 9.59
C ARG A 393 64.04 15.30 8.84
N GLU A 394 64.94 14.40 9.23
CA GLU A 394 65.02 13.06 8.63
C GLU A 394 63.84 12.16 9.02
N LEU A 395 63.23 12.36 10.19
CA LEU A 395 62.07 11.59 10.68
C LEU A 395 60.72 12.16 10.20
N LEU A 396 60.71 13.43 9.77
CA LEU A 396 59.52 14.17 9.33
C LEU A 396 58.75 13.50 8.17
N PRO A 397 59.38 12.95 7.12
CA PRO A 397 58.65 12.35 6.00
C PRO A 397 57.75 11.17 6.38
N GLU A 398 58.20 10.32 7.31
CA GLU A 398 57.42 9.17 7.79
C GLU A 398 56.22 9.63 8.65
N HIS A 399 56.44 10.63 9.49
CA HIS A 399 55.39 11.25 10.30
C HIS A 399 54.38 12.03 9.44
N ASP A 400 54.83 12.78 8.44
CA ASP A 400 53.97 13.50 7.50
C ASP A 400 53.07 12.56 6.70
N ASP A 401 53.60 11.42 6.27
CA ASP A 401 52.83 10.41 5.55
C ASP A 401 51.79 9.74 6.45
N LEU A 402 52.13 9.44 7.70
CA LEU A 402 51.17 8.96 8.70
C LEU A 402 50.08 10.01 8.96
N CYS A 403 50.47 11.27 9.11
CA CYS A 403 49.56 12.39 9.32
C CYS A 403 48.58 12.55 8.15
N LYS A 404 49.06 12.51 6.90
CA LYS A 404 48.20 12.53 5.70
C LYS A 404 47.24 11.36 5.68
N ARG A 405 47.69 10.14 5.99
CA ARG A 405 46.84 8.94 6.06
C ARG A 405 45.76 9.05 7.14
N LEU A 406 46.07 9.66 8.28
CA LEU A 406 45.09 9.91 9.35
C LEU A 406 44.05 10.96 8.95
N LEU A 407 44.46 12.05 8.28
CA LEU A 407 43.54 13.05 7.72
C LEU A 407 42.64 12.45 6.63
N ASP A 408 43.20 11.66 5.71
CA ASP A 408 42.44 10.96 4.68
C ASP A 408 41.46 9.94 5.27
N PHE A 409 41.84 9.29 6.36
CA PHE A 409 40.92 8.45 7.13
C PHE A 409 39.79 9.30 7.72
N ALA A 410 40.10 10.35 8.49
CA ALA A 410 39.10 11.23 9.08
C ALA A 410 38.12 11.83 8.05
N GLY A 411 38.63 12.26 6.89
CA GLY A 411 37.81 12.75 5.78
C GLY A 411 36.85 11.68 5.23
N ARG A 412 37.32 10.44 5.04
CA ARG A 412 36.46 9.32 4.63
C ARG A 412 35.39 8.99 5.67
N MET A 413 35.74 9.04 6.95
CA MET A 413 34.80 8.78 8.05
C MET A 413 33.68 9.83 8.09
N ARG A 414 34.02 11.11 7.90
CA ARG A 414 33.06 12.22 7.81
C ARG A 414 32.07 12.01 6.66
N ILE A 415 32.57 11.69 5.46
CA ILE A 415 31.73 11.41 4.28
C ILE A 415 30.84 10.18 4.52
N GLN A 416 31.36 9.11 5.11
CA GLN A 416 30.57 7.93 5.43
C GLN A 416 29.44 8.23 6.43
N ARG A 417 29.69 9.09 7.42
CA ARG A 417 28.67 9.51 8.38
C ARG A 417 27.54 10.30 7.71
N GLU A 418 27.88 11.24 6.83
CA GLU A 418 26.90 11.99 6.04
C GLU A 418 26.10 11.09 5.10
N ALA A 419 26.78 10.21 4.36
CA ALA A 419 26.15 9.23 3.48
C ALA A 419 25.20 8.30 4.25
N TYR A 420 25.59 7.88 5.45
CA TYR A 420 24.73 7.11 6.34
C TYR A 420 23.51 7.90 6.79
N ASN A 421 23.66 9.17 7.20
CA ASN A 421 22.51 10.01 7.58
C ASN A 421 21.51 10.16 6.43
N CYS A 422 21.99 10.31 5.19
CA CYS A 422 21.14 10.31 4.00
C CYS A 422 20.46 8.96 3.79
N TYR A 423 21.19 7.84 3.91
CA TYR A 423 20.63 6.49 3.80
C TYR A 423 19.55 6.24 4.87
N ARG A 424 19.82 6.57 6.12
CA ARG A 424 18.90 6.46 7.24
C ARG A 424 17.63 7.27 6.99
N ALA A 425 17.78 8.53 6.56
CA ALA A 425 16.64 9.39 6.24
C ALA A 425 15.81 8.83 5.08
N ALA A 426 16.44 8.23 4.07
CA ALA A 426 15.76 7.58 2.96
C ALA A 426 15.08 6.26 3.38
N ALA A 427 15.79 5.38 4.07
CA ALA A 427 15.30 4.07 4.52
C ALA A 427 14.12 4.20 5.48
N LEU A 428 14.16 5.17 6.40
CA LEU A 428 13.08 5.48 7.32
C LEU A 428 12.05 6.48 6.76
N SER A 429 12.26 6.97 5.53
CA SER A 429 11.28 7.85 4.88
C SER A 429 9.97 7.09 4.65
N ARG A 430 8.87 7.82 4.81
CA ARG A 430 7.53 7.32 4.49
C ARG A 430 7.46 6.73 3.08
N VAL A 431 8.25 7.23 2.13
CA VAL A 431 8.31 6.74 0.73
C VAL A 431 8.73 5.27 0.65
N THR A 432 9.66 4.81 1.49
CA THR A 432 10.13 3.41 1.55
C THR A 432 9.05 2.45 2.03
N TYR A 433 8.15 2.95 2.88
CA TYR A 433 6.98 2.21 3.37
C TYR A 433 5.75 2.37 2.46
N LEU A 434 5.72 3.40 1.61
CA LEU A 434 4.60 3.75 0.72
C LEU A 434 4.69 3.11 -0.67
N THR A 435 5.87 2.66 -1.12
CA THR A 435 6.00 1.90 -2.38
C THR A 435 5.25 0.57 -2.39
N SER A 436 4.72 0.12 -1.25
CA SER A 436 3.86 -1.06 -1.10
C SER A 436 2.36 -0.74 -0.96
N SER A 437 1.94 0.53 -0.98
CA SER A 437 0.51 0.90 -0.93
C SER A 437 -0.08 0.87 -2.35
N SER A 438 -1.10 0.02 -2.54
CA SER A 438 -1.83 -0.13 -3.81
C SER A 438 -2.38 1.20 -4.31
N ASP A 439 -2.76 2.09 -3.39
CA ASP A 439 -3.36 3.39 -3.70
C ASP A 439 -2.34 4.37 -4.26
N MET A 440 -1.09 4.34 -3.78
CA MET A 440 0.00 5.15 -4.34
C MET A 440 0.46 4.62 -5.69
N ALA A 441 0.46 3.30 -5.90
CA ALA A 441 0.75 2.69 -7.20
C ALA A 441 -0.37 2.98 -8.23
N ALA A 442 -1.63 2.93 -7.81
CA ALA A 442 -2.78 3.32 -8.64
C ALA A 442 -2.77 4.81 -8.97
N GLU A 443 -2.43 5.67 -8.01
CA GLU A 443 -2.29 7.12 -8.23
C GLU A 443 -1.10 7.46 -9.14
N ALA A 444 0.04 6.78 -8.97
CA ALA A 444 1.19 6.93 -9.87
C ALA A 444 0.85 6.42 -11.28
N GLY A 445 0.08 5.34 -11.39
CA GLY A 445 -0.48 4.84 -12.65
C GLY A 445 -1.38 5.88 -13.33
N ARG A 446 -2.34 6.46 -12.60
CA ARG A 446 -3.19 7.56 -13.10
C ARG A 446 -2.37 8.75 -13.59
N ARG A 447 -1.42 9.23 -12.80
CA ARG A 447 -0.59 10.38 -13.19
C ARG A 447 0.27 10.11 -14.42
N LYS A 448 0.70 8.86 -14.59
CA LYS A 448 1.42 8.43 -15.79
C LYS A 448 0.49 8.45 -17.02
N GLU A 449 -0.73 7.91 -16.91
CA GLU A 449 -1.72 7.97 -18.00
C GLU A 449 -2.12 9.42 -18.34
N GLU A 450 -2.32 10.27 -17.34
CA GLU A 450 -2.62 11.70 -17.54
C GLU A 450 -1.47 12.42 -18.25
N PHE A 451 -0.22 12.13 -17.85
CA PHE A 451 0.96 12.66 -18.52
C PHE A 451 1.08 12.18 -19.97
N GLU A 452 0.90 10.88 -20.22
CA GLU A 452 0.92 10.30 -21.58
C GLU A 452 -0.17 10.94 -22.46
N SER A 453 -1.39 11.10 -21.94
CA SER A 453 -2.49 11.79 -22.65
C SER A 453 -2.16 13.26 -22.93
N CYS A 454 -1.54 13.98 -22.01
CA CYS A 454 -1.14 15.38 -22.23
C CYS A 454 -0.01 15.50 -23.26
N VAL A 455 0.92 14.54 -23.30
CA VAL A 455 1.97 14.48 -24.31
C VAL A 455 1.40 14.16 -25.68
N GLU A 456 0.43 13.24 -25.78
CA GLU A 456 -0.29 12.97 -27.02
C GLU A 456 -1.10 14.17 -27.50
N GLU A 457 -1.79 14.87 -26.59
CA GLU A 457 -2.51 16.10 -26.90
C GLU A 457 -1.55 17.21 -27.37
N LEU A 458 -0.39 17.37 -26.72
CA LEU A 458 0.64 18.32 -27.13
C LEU A 458 1.28 17.95 -28.47
N GLN A 459 1.46 16.66 -28.77
CA GLN A 459 1.95 16.19 -30.06
C GLN A 459 0.92 16.46 -31.16
N LEU A 460 -0.35 16.15 -30.93
CA LEU A 460 -1.44 16.45 -31.86
C LEU A 460 -1.58 17.95 -32.10
N TRP A 461 -1.51 18.75 -31.03
CA TRP A 461 -1.53 20.21 -31.11
C TRP A 461 -0.33 20.74 -31.89
N ALA A 462 0.88 20.21 -31.65
CA ALA A 462 2.09 20.60 -32.38
C ALA A 462 2.03 20.18 -33.86
N ASP A 463 1.45 19.03 -34.18
CA ASP A 463 1.24 18.53 -35.53
C ASP A 463 0.16 19.32 -36.29
N GLU A 464 -0.86 19.82 -35.58
CA GLU A 464 -1.91 20.68 -36.15
C GLU A 464 -1.41 22.12 -36.35
N LYS A 465 -0.62 22.63 -35.40
CA LYS A 465 -0.02 23.96 -35.45
C LYS A 465 1.14 24.07 -36.43
N SER A 466 1.98 23.05 -36.55
CA SER A 466 3.05 23.02 -37.57
C SER A 466 2.52 23.03 -39.01
N LYS A 467 1.24 22.67 -39.21
CA LYS A 467 0.55 22.74 -40.51
C LYS A 467 -0.10 24.11 -40.79
N THR A 468 -0.35 24.92 -39.77
CA THR A 468 -1.17 26.16 -39.88
C THR A 468 -0.43 27.44 -39.52
N ASP A 469 0.54 27.39 -38.60
CA ASP A 469 1.27 28.56 -38.10
C ASP A 469 2.78 28.47 -38.40
N SER A 470 3.45 29.61 -38.56
CA SER A 470 4.90 29.60 -38.78
C SER A 470 5.64 29.25 -37.48
N TRP A 471 6.76 28.53 -37.57
CA TRP A 471 7.59 28.14 -36.42
C TRP A 471 8.02 29.30 -35.49
N ARG A 472 7.95 30.56 -35.95
CA ARG A 472 8.19 31.74 -35.10
C ARG A 472 7.03 32.00 -34.14
N ASP A 473 5.80 31.86 -34.61
CA ASP A 473 4.61 32.16 -33.81
C ASP A 473 4.42 31.12 -32.69
N ILE A 474 4.73 29.85 -32.98
CA ILE A 474 4.77 28.76 -32.00
C ILE A 474 5.85 29.02 -30.93
N ARG A 475 7.05 29.46 -31.34
CA ARG A 475 8.15 29.78 -30.40
C ARG A 475 7.78 30.96 -29.49
N ASP A 476 7.15 32.00 -30.02
CA ASP A 476 6.76 33.17 -29.25
C ASP A 476 5.63 32.84 -28.26
N GLN A 477 4.68 31.97 -28.63
CA GLN A 477 3.67 31.46 -27.69
C GLN A 477 4.26 30.57 -26.60
N ILE A 478 5.20 29.68 -26.92
CA ILE A 478 5.92 28.87 -25.91
C ILE A 478 6.72 29.78 -24.97
N GLY A 479 7.31 30.86 -25.49
CA GLY A 479 7.94 31.91 -24.69
C GLY A 479 6.96 32.56 -23.71
N ASN A 480 5.78 32.93 -24.17
CA ASN A 480 4.73 33.53 -23.34
C ASN A 480 4.19 32.58 -22.26
N ILE A 481 4.00 31.29 -22.58
CA ILE A 481 3.59 30.26 -21.61
C ILE A 481 4.68 30.04 -20.57
N LYS A 482 5.95 30.02 -20.97
CA LYS A 482 7.09 29.92 -20.05
C LYS A 482 7.14 31.12 -19.09
N THR A 483 6.87 32.33 -19.57
CA THR A 483 6.80 33.52 -18.71
C THR A 483 5.60 33.48 -17.76
N LEU A 484 4.46 32.93 -18.18
CA LEU A 484 3.29 32.75 -17.30
C LEU A 484 3.56 31.73 -16.19
N LEU A 485 4.17 30.58 -16.54
CA LEU A 485 4.55 29.55 -15.56
C LEU A 485 5.62 30.07 -14.59
N GLN A 486 6.59 30.85 -15.05
CA GLN A 486 7.55 31.50 -14.16
C GLN A 486 6.88 32.50 -13.22
N GLY A 487 5.91 33.29 -13.72
CA GLY A 487 5.14 34.21 -12.88
C GLY A 487 4.28 33.50 -11.83
N GLU A 488 3.69 32.35 -12.18
CA GLU A 488 2.89 31.54 -11.24
C GLU A 488 3.77 30.85 -10.17
N GLN A 489 4.97 30.38 -10.57
CA GLN A 489 5.97 29.85 -9.63
C GLN A 489 6.44 30.93 -8.65
N GLU A 490 6.76 32.14 -9.14
CA GLU A 490 7.16 33.28 -8.32
C GLU A 490 6.03 33.72 -7.37
N PHE A 491 4.78 33.70 -7.83
CA PHE A 491 3.61 33.98 -7.00
C PHE A 491 3.46 32.95 -5.87
N THR A 492 3.64 31.66 -6.19
CA THR A 492 3.56 30.56 -5.21
C THR A 492 4.67 30.67 -4.16
N ASP A 493 5.88 31.01 -4.58
CA ASP A 493 7.02 31.23 -3.68
C ASP A 493 6.81 32.45 -2.76
N LEU A 494 6.15 33.50 -3.26
CA LEU A 494 5.78 34.67 -2.47
C LEU A 494 4.68 34.36 -1.45
N VAL A 495 3.68 33.56 -1.81
CA VAL A 495 2.64 33.09 -0.89
C VAL A 495 3.25 32.23 0.22
N ASN A 496 4.15 31.30 -0.14
CA ASN A 496 4.86 30.46 0.83
C ASN A 496 5.72 31.29 1.81
N LYS A 497 6.45 32.29 1.31
CA LYS A 497 7.23 33.21 2.16
C LYS A 497 6.35 34.04 3.09
N ARG A 498 5.16 34.46 2.64
CA ARG A 498 4.21 35.19 3.47
C ARG A 498 3.68 34.33 4.60
N ASP A 499 3.35 33.08 4.32
CA ASP A 499 2.88 32.11 5.32
C ASP A 499 3.97 31.77 6.35
N GLU A 500 5.24 31.68 5.93
CA GLU A 500 6.38 31.52 6.85
C GLU A 500 6.59 32.74 7.77
N LEU A 501 6.41 33.95 7.25
CA LEU A 501 6.49 35.20 8.01
C LEU A 501 5.32 35.33 9.00
N GLU A 502 4.11 34.96 8.61
CA GLU A 502 2.95 34.91 9.50
C GLU A 502 3.13 33.87 10.62
N LYS A 503 3.70 32.70 10.31
CA LYS A 503 4.07 31.69 11.32
C LYS A 503 5.16 32.20 12.28
N ARG A 504 6.21 32.87 11.79
CA ARG A 504 7.25 33.48 12.64
C ARG A 504 6.72 34.59 13.55
N ASN A 505 5.78 35.41 13.07
CA ASN A 505 5.19 36.49 13.86
C ASN A 505 4.21 35.97 14.92
N ARG A 506 3.53 34.84 14.68
CA ARG A 506 2.73 34.15 15.71
C ARG A 506 3.62 33.50 16.79
N GLY A 507 4.83 33.06 16.43
CA GLY A 507 5.82 32.53 17.37
C GLY A 507 6.48 33.57 18.28
N LYS A 508 6.51 34.85 17.90
CA LYS A 508 7.09 35.95 18.71
C LYS A 508 6.10 36.65 19.65
N LYS A 509 4.80 36.33 19.56
CA LYS A 509 3.72 36.89 20.40
C LYS A 509 3.30 35.98 21.55
N ARG A 510 4.02 34.88 21.77
CA ARG A 510 3.97 34.05 22.98
C ARG A 510 5.30 34.19 23.69
#